data_AF-A0A813RUV6-F1
#
_entry.id   AF-A0A813RUV6-F1
#
_cell.length_a   1.000
_cell.length_b   1.000
_cell.length_c   1.000
_cell.angle_alpha   90.00
_cell.angle_beta   90.00
_cell.angle_gamma   90.00
#
_symmetry.space_group_name_H-M   'P 1'
#
loop_
_entity.id
_entity.type
_entity.pdbx_description
1 polymer ?
#
loop_
_entity_poly.entity_id
_entity_poly.type
_entity_poly.pdbx_seq_one_letter_code
_entity_poly.pdbx_strand_id
1 'polypeptide(L)'
;MYFEGGVSSVYFWDLENGFAGVILIKKVGDGSKNIKGCWDSIHVIEVQEKQGGRSVHYKLTSTVMLWLQTQKTKSGMMNLGGSLTRQLEADHQITDFSQHIINIGRMVEDMENKIRQTLNSIYFGKTKDILNSLRNSEHAQNRLRLQQLSFTGELQSTLNRSRPTE
;
A
#
# COMPACT_ATOMS: atom_id res chain seq x y z
N MET A 1 9.52 -15.30 -5.99
CA MET A 1 9.94 -13.93 -6.34
C MET A 1 9.44 -12.91 -5.30
N TYR A 2 8.13 -12.72 -5.09
CA TYR A 2 7.64 -11.69 -4.14
C TYR A 2 7.48 -12.14 -2.68
N PHE A 3 6.84 -13.29 -2.43
CA PHE A 3 6.48 -13.73 -1.08
C PHE A 3 7.38 -14.84 -0.52
N GLU A 4 8.24 -15.43 -1.37
CA GLU A 4 9.16 -16.51 -1.00
C GLU A 4 8.47 -17.61 -0.15
N GLY A 5 7.30 -18.05 -0.61
CA GLY A 5 6.40 -18.98 0.07
C GLY A 5 4.96 -18.44 0.17
N GLY A 6 4.12 -19.09 0.97
CA GLY A 6 2.68 -18.79 1.03
C GLY A 6 1.87 -19.63 0.03
N VAL A 7 0.58 -19.33 -0.07
CA VAL A 7 -0.37 -20.01 -0.97
C VAL A 7 -1.02 -18.98 -1.88
N SER A 8 -1.14 -19.28 -3.15
CA SER A 8 -1.90 -18.50 -4.11
C SER A 8 -2.93 -19.37 -4.83
N SER A 9 -4.06 -18.79 -5.20
CA SER A 9 -5.09 -19.45 -5.99
C SER A 9 -5.70 -18.47 -6.96
N VAL A 10 -6.06 -18.95 -8.15
CA VAL A 10 -6.67 -18.15 -9.20
C VAL A 10 -7.92 -18.88 -9.69
N TYR A 11 -9.02 -18.15 -9.79
CA TYR A 11 -10.28 -18.67 -10.30
C TYR A 11 -10.85 -17.70 -11.33
N PHE A 12 -11.38 -18.23 -12.44
CA PHE A 12 -12.03 -17.46 -13.48
C PHE A 12 -13.46 -17.93 -13.67
N TRP A 13 -14.33 -17.04 -14.13
CA TRP A 13 -15.69 -17.34 -14.54
C TRP A 13 -16.09 -16.46 -15.73
N ASP A 14 -16.95 -17.01 -16.58
CA ASP A 14 -17.41 -16.34 -17.80
C ASP A 14 -18.43 -15.25 -17.49
N LEU A 15 -18.45 -14.22 -18.34
CA LEU A 15 -19.46 -13.15 -18.38
C LEU A 15 -20.08 -13.10 -19.78
N GLU A 16 -21.19 -12.38 -19.95
CA GLU A 16 -21.83 -12.24 -21.27
C GLU A 16 -20.91 -11.59 -22.32
N ASN A 17 -20.09 -10.61 -21.91
CA ASN A 17 -19.20 -9.85 -22.79
C ASN A 17 -17.74 -9.87 -22.32
N GLY A 18 -17.25 -11.06 -21.93
CA GLY A 18 -15.86 -11.29 -21.52
C GLY A 18 -15.76 -12.29 -20.37
N PHE A 19 -14.87 -12.05 -19.41
CA PHE A 19 -14.70 -12.92 -18.25
C PHE A 19 -14.27 -12.12 -17.03
N ALA A 20 -14.40 -12.71 -15.86
CA ALA A 20 -13.84 -12.17 -14.64
C ALA A 20 -13.03 -13.22 -13.91
N GLY A 21 -12.18 -12.75 -13.01
CA GLY A 21 -11.34 -13.62 -12.22
C GLY A 21 -11.01 -13.04 -10.86
N VAL A 22 -10.55 -13.92 -9.98
CA VAL A 22 -10.02 -13.54 -8.69
C VAL A 22 -8.66 -14.19 -8.48
N ILE A 23 -7.69 -13.37 -8.07
CA ILE A 23 -6.36 -13.80 -7.66
C ILE A 23 -6.27 -13.62 -6.15
N LEU A 24 -6.02 -14.72 -5.46
CA LEU A 24 -5.89 -14.78 -4.00
C LEU A 24 -4.46 -15.11 -3.65
N ILE A 25 -3.88 -14.36 -2.71
CA ILE A 25 -2.55 -14.63 -2.16
C ILE A 25 -2.65 -14.58 -0.65
N LYS A 26 -2.16 -15.61 0.04
CA LYS A 26 -2.04 -15.66 1.49
C LYS A 26 -0.62 -16.00 1.89
N LYS A 27 0.02 -15.08 2.61
CA LYS A 27 1.33 -15.29 3.23
C LYS A 27 1.21 -15.13 4.74
N VAL A 28 1.51 -16.21 5.45
CA VAL A 28 1.69 -16.19 6.90
C VAL A 28 3.17 -15.98 7.20
N GLY A 29 3.48 -15.06 8.10
CA GLY A 29 4.84 -14.83 8.58
C GLY A 29 5.36 -16.02 9.39
N ASP A 30 6.68 -16.19 9.40
CA ASP A 30 7.37 -17.29 10.09
C ASP A 30 7.36 -17.17 11.62
N GLY A 31 6.78 -16.09 12.16
CA GLY A 31 6.76 -15.82 13.60
C GLY A 31 8.12 -15.35 14.15
N SER A 32 9.09 -15.07 13.28
CA SER A 32 10.44 -14.69 13.70
C SER A 32 10.42 -13.44 14.59
N LYS A 33 11.35 -13.39 15.56
CA LYS A 33 11.53 -12.26 16.50
C LYS A 33 10.28 -11.91 17.31
N ASN A 34 9.40 -12.89 17.59
CA ASN A 34 8.11 -12.71 18.28
C ASN A 34 7.16 -11.76 17.55
N ILE A 35 7.25 -11.74 16.21
CA ILE A 35 6.35 -10.97 15.35
C ILE A 35 5.53 -11.96 14.54
N LYS A 36 4.23 -12.04 14.85
CA LYS A 36 3.27 -12.78 14.04
C LYS A 36 2.72 -11.83 12.98
N GLY A 37 2.54 -12.31 11.77
CA GLY A 37 2.04 -11.50 10.68
C GLY A 37 1.28 -12.32 9.65
N CYS A 38 0.31 -11.70 9.00
CA CYS A 38 -0.39 -12.27 7.88
C CYS A 38 -0.63 -11.19 6.82
N TRP A 39 -0.39 -11.57 5.57
CA TRP A 39 -0.70 -10.78 4.39
C TRP A 39 -1.70 -11.55 3.54
N ASP A 40 -2.83 -10.92 3.25
CA ASP A 40 -3.87 -11.47 2.40
C ASP A 40 -4.16 -10.49 1.27
N SER A 41 -3.95 -10.91 0.02
CA SER A 41 -4.31 -10.13 -1.18
C SER A 41 -5.50 -10.76 -1.89
N ILE A 42 -6.45 -9.92 -2.26
CA ILE A 42 -7.62 -10.27 -3.07
C ILE A 42 -7.67 -9.31 -4.24
N HIS A 43 -7.45 -9.82 -5.45
CA HIS A 43 -7.51 -9.05 -6.68
C HIS A 43 -8.65 -9.58 -7.54
N VAL A 44 -9.74 -8.83 -7.63
CA VAL A 44 -10.85 -9.13 -8.53
C VAL A 44 -10.63 -8.37 -9.82
N ILE A 45 -10.58 -9.08 -10.94
CA ILE A 45 -10.43 -8.51 -12.27
C ILE A 45 -11.70 -8.80 -13.07
N GLU A 46 -12.21 -7.77 -13.74
CA GLU A 46 -13.24 -7.88 -14.76
C GLU A 46 -12.63 -7.49 -16.10
N VAL A 47 -12.88 -8.30 -17.12
CA VAL A 47 -12.33 -8.15 -18.46
C VAL A 47 -13.50 -8.06 -19.43
N GLN A 48 -13.65 -6.91 -20.08
CA GLN A 48 -14.68 -6.68 -21.08
C GLN A 48 -14.06 -6.54 -22.46
N GLU A 49 -14.44 -7.44 -23.37
CA GLU A 49 -13.95 -7.44 -24.74
C GLU A 49 -14.85 -6.55 -25.62
N LYS A 50 -14.28 -5.53 -26.28
CA LYS A 50 -15.05 -4.64 -27.16
C LYS A 50 -15.32 -5.32 -28.50
N GLN A 51 -16.45 -4.99 -29.14
CA GLN A 51 -16.78 -5.46 -30.49
C GLN A 51 -15.65 -5.08 -31.47
N GLY A 52 -14.93 -6.09 -31.96
CA GLY A 52 -13.70 -5.92 -32.77
C GLY A 52 -12.46 -6.60 -32.20
N GLY A 53 -12.52 -7.17 -30.99
CA GLY A 53 -11.59 -8.18 -30.43
C GLY A 53 -10.15 -7.72 -30.14
N ARG A 54 -9.76 -6.51 -30.55
CA ARG A 54 -8.39 -6.00 -30.37
C ARG A 54 -8.21 -5.10 -29.16
N SER A 55 -9.29 -4.48 -28.68
CA SER A 55 -9.27 -3.56 -27.54
C SER A 55 -10.09 -4.14 -26.39
N VAL A 56 -9.47 -4.27 -25.22
CA VAL A 56 -10.07 -4.90 -24.05
C VAL A 56 -9.98 -3.95 -22.87
N HIS A 57 -11.11 -3.80 -22.18
CA HIS A 57 -11.23 -3.01 -20.97
C HIS A 57 -11.02 -3.88 -19.75
N TYR A 58 -10.08 -3.50 -18.89
CA TYR A 58 -9.73 -4.21 -17.66
C TYR A 58 -10.11 -3.36 -16.46
N LYS A 59 -10.85 -3.95 -15.53
CA LYS A 59 -11.20 -3.33 -14.25
C LYS A 59 -10.71 -4.18 -13.10
N LEU A 60 -9.67 -3.69 -12.42
CA LEU A 60 -9.03 -4.34 -11.29
C LEU A 60 -9.48 -3.69 -9.99
N THR A 61 -10.11 -4.48 -9.11
CA THR A 61 -10.36 -4.12 -7.71
C THR A 61 -9.46 -4.95 -6.81
N SER A 62 -8.51 -4.30 -6.14
CA SER A 62 -7.53 -4.96 -5.27
C SER A 62 -7.76 -4.57 -3.82
N THR A 63 -7.88 -5.56 -2.94
CA THR A 63 -7.91 -5.40 -1.49
C THR A 63 -6.75 -6.16 -0.89
N VAL A 64 -5.95 -5.47 -0.09
CA VAL A 64 -4.90 -6.12 0.71
C VAL A 64 -5.22 -5.93 2.18
N MET A 65 -5.16 -7.01 2.94
CA MET A 65 -5.27 -7.03 4.38
C MET A 65 -3.90 -7.35 4.97
N LEU A 66 -3.49 -6.53 5.92
CA LEU A 66 -2.27 -6.72 6.70
C LEU A 66 -2.66 -6.85 8.16
N TRP A 67 -2.14 -7.89 8.80
CA TRP A 67 -2.21 -8.04 10.24
C TRP A 67 -0.83 -8.35 10.79
N LEU A 68 -0.45 -7.65 11.86
CA LEU A 68 0.82 -7.78 12.55
C LEU A 68 0.57 -7.74 14.05
N GLN A 69 1.19 -8.66 14.77
CA GLN A 69 1.20 -8.70 16.21
C GLN A 69 2.65 -8.85 16.68
N THR A 70 3.09 -7.93 17.53
CA THR A 70 4.41 -8.00 18.17
C THR A 70 4.24 -8.00 19.69
N GLN A 71 5.00 -8.84 20.37
CA GLN A 71 5.07 -8.86 21.82
C GLN A 71 6.52 -8.75 22.26
N LYS A 72 6.88 -7.61 22.84
CA LYS A 72 8.24 -7.34 23.34
C LYS A 72 8.18 -6.73 24.73
N THR A 73 9.20 -7.01 25.54
CA THR A 73 9.26 -6.57 26.94
C THR A 73 9.14 -5.06 27.11
N LYS A 74 9.74 -4.27 26.21
CA LYS A 74 9.75 -2.79 26.30
C LYS A 74 8.50 -2.11 25.75
N SER A 75 7.88 -2.68 24.71
CA SER A 75 6.72 -2.07 24.03
C SER A 75 5.39 -2.72 24.43
N GLY A 76 5.41 -3.79 25.22
CA GLY A 76 4.24 -4.60 25.50
C GLY A 76 3.74 -5.35 24.26
N MET A 77 2.46 -5.70 24.28
CA MET A 77 1.74 -6.27 23.14
C MET A 77 1.23 -5.13 22.26
N MET A 78 1.56 -5.18 20.97
CA MET A 78 1.05 -4.26 19.96
C MET A 78 0.43 -5.06 18.82
N ASN A 79 -0.81 -4.74 18.51
CA ASN A 79 -1.57 -5.31 17.40
C ASN A 79 -1.82 -4.20 16.38
N LEU A 80 -1.51 -4.50 15.13
CA LEU A 80 -1.61 -3.57 14.03
C LEU A 80 -2.26 -4.29 12.87
N GLY A 81 -3.45 -3.86 12.48
CA GLY A 81 -4.22 -4.57 11.46
C GLY A 81 -5.12 -3.65 10.65
N GLY A 82 -5.57 -4.15 9.51
CA GLY A 82 -6.59 -3.52 8.68
C GLY A 82 -6.34 -3.78 7.20
N SER A 83 -7.03 -3.00 6.36
CA SER A 83 -7.11 -3.25 4.94
C SER A 83 -7.01 -1.97 4.12
N LEU A 84 -6.58 -2.12 2.87
CA LEU A 84 -6.65 -1.08 1.87
C LEU A 84 -7.22 -1.65 0.58
N THR A 85 -8.28 -1.02 0.08
CA THR A 85 -8.90 -1.33 -1.21
C THR A 85 -8.62 -0.22 -2.21
N ARG A 86 -8.26 -0.59 -3.44
CA ARG A 86 -8.07 0.32 -4.57
C ARG A 86 -8.66 -0.27 -5.85
N GLN A 87 -9.03 0.62 -6.76
CA GLN A 87 -9.52 0.28 -8.08
C GLN A 87 -8.66 0.91 -9.16
N LEU A 88 -8.52 0.21 -10.28
CA LEU A 88 -7.83 0.66 -11.48
C LEU A 88 -8.60 0.15 -12.69
N GLU A 89 -8.84 1.04 -13.64
CA GLU A 89 -9.40 0.69 -14.94
C GLU A 89 -8.40 1.07 -16.03
N ALA A 90 -8.23 0.21 -17.03
CA ALA A 90 -7.31 0.43 -18.13
C ALA A 90 -7.78 -0.28 -19.41
N ASP A 91 -7.63 0.38 -20.55
CA ASP A 91 -7.83 -0.23 -21.86
C ASP A 91 -6.47 -0.70 -22.41
N HIS A 92 -6.36 -1.97 -22.79
CA HIS A 92 -5.17 -2.51 -23.43
C HIS A 92 -5.52 -3.21 -24.74
N GLN A 93 -4.61 -3.09 -25.71
CA GLN A 93 -4.71 -3.85 -26.94
C GLN A 93 -4.23 -5.29 -26.73
N ILE A 94 -4.88 -6.23 -27.39
CA ILE A 94 -4.46 -7.64 -27.44
C ILE A 94 -4.23 -8.08 -28.89
N THR A 95 -3.15 -8.84 -29.09
CA THR A 95 -2.83 -9.52 -30.35
C THR A 95 -3.07 -11.03 -30.25
N ASP A 96 -3.00 -11.59 -29.04
CA ASP A 96 -3.20 -13.00 -28.74
C ASP A 96 -3.80 -13.17 -27.32
N PHE A 97 -4.46 -14.30 -27.07
CA PHE A 97 -5.10 -14.62 -25.79
C PHE A 97 -4.11 -14.68 -24.62
N SER A 98 -2.85 -15.06 -24.86
CA SER A 98 -1.80 -15.04 -23.84
C SER A 98 -1.57 -13.64 -23.24
N GLN A 99 -1.93 -12.59 -23.97
CA GLN A 99 -1.73 -11.21 -23.57
C GLN A 99 -2.69 -10.75 -22.47
N HIS A 100 -3.84 -11.41 -22.29
CA HIS A 100 -4.71 -11.14 -21.13
C HIS A 100 -3.97 -11.39 -19.83
N ILE A 101 -3.30 -12.54 -19.69
CA ILE A 101 -2.57 -12.89 -18.47
C ILE A 101 -1.42 -11.93 -18.23
N ILE A 102 -0.72 -11.50 -19.28
CA ILE A 102 0.37 -10.53 -19.19
C ILE A 102 -0.15 -9.16 -18.70
N ASN A 103 -1.25 -8.67 -19.29
CA ASN A 103 -1.85 -7.40 -18.91
C ASN A 103 -2.37 -7.44 -17.46
N ILE A 104 -3.11 -8.50 -17.09
CA ILE A 104 -3.62 -8.71 -15.73
C ILE A 104 -2.46 -8.79 -14.74
N GLY A 105 -1.42 -9.57 -15.05
CA GLY A 105 -0.24 -9.73 -14.21
C GLY A 105 0.45 -8.40 -13.92
N ARG A 106 0.67 -7.57 -14.94
CA ARG A 106 1.23 -6.21 -14.77
C ARG A 106 0.36 -5.31 -13.91
N MET A 107 -0.96 -5.31 -14.15
CA MET A 107 -1.90 -4.51 -13.36
C MET A 107 -1.90 -4.92 -11.89
N VAL A 108 -1.89 -6.22 -11.60
CA VAL A 108 -1.82 -6.77 -10.23
C VAL A 108 -0.49 -6.39 -9.57
N GLU A 109 0.63 -6.59 -10.25
CA GLU A 109 1.97 -6.27 -9.75
C GLU A 109 2.11 -4.78 -9.39
N ASP A 110 1.71 -3.88 -10.30
CA ASP A 110 1.75 -2.44 -10.07
C ASP A 110 0.83 -2.03 -8.92
N MET A 111 -0.37 -2.61 -8.86
CA MET A 111 -1.33 -2.28 -7.80
C MET A 111 -0.86 -2.77 -6.43
N GLU A 112 -0.33 -3.99 -6.35
CA GLU A 112 0.19 -4.55 -5.10
C GLU A 112 1.40 -3.75 -4.60
N ASN A 113 2.29 -3.34 -5.50
CA ASN A 113 3.40 -2.43 -5.16
C ASN A 113 2.92 -1.08 -4.60
N LYS A 114 1.92 -0.45 -5.24
CA LYS A 114 1.34 0.82 -4.77
C LYS A 114 0.64 0.66 -3.42
N ILE A 115 -0.10 -0.43 -3.22
CA ILE A 115 -0.78 -0.73 -1.96
C ILE A 115 0.25 -0.98 -0.86
N ARG A 116 1.28 -1.78 -1.10
CA ARG A 116 2.37 -2.04 -0.14
C ARG A 116 3.06 -0.76 0.33
N GLN A 117 3.39 0.15 -0.58
CA GLN A 117 3.99 1.44 -0.23
C GLN A 117 3.03 2.28 0.63
N THR A 118 1.74 2.29 0.29
CA THR A 118 0.71 3.03 1.04
C THR A 118 0.52 2.45 2.44
N LEU A 119 0.42 1.13 2.56
CA LEU A 119 0.33 0.43 3.84
C LEU A 119 1.53 0.77 4.73
N ASN A 120 2.75 0.73 4.20
CA ASN A 120 3.95 1.09 4.95
C ASN A 120 3.87 2.52 5.56
N SER A 121 3.45 3.50 4.74
CA SER A 121 3.31 4.90 5.19
C SER A 121 2.21 5.07 6.25
N ILE A 122 1.05 4.42 6.09
CA ILE A 122 -0.05 4.53 7.03
C ILE A 122 0.27 3.83 8.35
N TYR A 123 0.70 2.57 8.28
CA TYR A 123 0.87 1.70 9.44
C TYR A 123 2.08 2.06 10.31
N PHE A 124 3.20 2.46 9.71
CA PHE A 124 4.42 2.76 10.46
C PHE A 124 4.74 4.25 10.54
N GLY A 125 4.19 5.06 9.62
CA GLY A 125 4.28 6.52 9.67
C GLY A 125 3.15 7.12 10.50
N LYS A 126 1.92 7.13 9.95
CA LYS A 126 0.80 7.85 10.58
C LYS A 126 0.46 7.33 11.99
N THR A 127 0.44 6.02 12.21
CA THR A 127 0.16 5.48 13.56
C THR A 127 1.20 5.91 14.58
N LYS A 128 2.48 5.97 14.19
CA LYS A 128 3.57 6.46 15.04
C LYS A 128 3.41 7.95 15.34
N ASP A 129 3.09 8.76 14.34
CA ASP A 129 2.91 10.21 14.50
C ASP A 129 1.73 10.52 15.43
N ILE A 130 0.63 9.80 15.29
CA ILE A 130 -0.55 9.92 16.18
C ILE A 130 -0.15 9.53 17.62
N LEU A 131 0.51 8.39 17.81
CA LEU A 131 0.96 7.95 19.14
C LEU A 131 1.91 8.95 19.81
N ASN A 132 2.85 9.50 19.05
CA ASN A 132 3.79 10.50 19.55
C ASN A 132 3.08 11.82 19.90
N SER A 133 2.08 12.21 19.12
CA SER A 133 1.28 13.43 19.37
C SER A 133 0.45 13.31 20.66
N LEU A 134 -0.08 12.11 20.95
CA LEU A 134 -0.84 11.84 22.17
C LEU A 134 0.07 11.78 23.41
N ARG A 135 1.28 11.24 23.27
CA ARG A 135 2.26 11.12 24.35
C ARG A 135 3.30 12.25 24.31
N ASN A 136 2.82 13.48 24.44
CA ASN A 136 3.67 14.65 24.61
C ASN A 136 4.18 14.73 26.05
N SER A 137 5.41 14.24 26.30
CA SER A 137 6.07 14.52 27.58
C SER A 137 6.48 16.00 27.63
N GLU A 138 6.31 16.64 28.79
CA GLU A 138 6.57 18.08 29.00
C GLU A 138 8.01 18.48 28.59
N HIS A 139 8.98 17.58 28.80
CA HIS A 139 10.36 17.74 28.34
C HIS A 139 10.54 17.63 26.81
N ALA A 140 9.73 16.82 26.13
CA ALA A 140 9.72 16.76 24.67
C ALA A 140 9.07 18.00 24.06
N GLN A 141 8.02 18.55 24.69
CA GLN A 141 7.40 19.82 24.27
C GLN A 141 8.40 20.98 24.33
N ASN A 142 9.13 21.13 25.43
CA ASN A 142 10.11 22.21 25.56
C ASN A 142 11.25 22.10 24.53
N ARG A 143 11.74 20.89 24.23
CA ARG A 143 12.76 20.70 23.19
C ARG A 143 12.24 20.98 21.77
N LEU A 144 11.05 20.49 21.42
CA LEU A 144 10.43 20.74 20.12
C LEU A 144 10.14 22.22 19.90
N ARG A 145 9.66 22.91 20.94
CA ARG A 145 9.39 24.35 20.92
C ARG A 145 10.67 25.16 20.75
N LEU A 146 11.73 24.81 21.46
CA LEU A 146 13.04 25.47 21.32
C LEU A 146 13.63 25.25 19.91
N GLN A 147 13.54 24.03 19.36
CA GLN A 147 13.96 23.75 17.99
C GLN A 147 13.14 24.53 16.95
N GLN A 148 11.81 24.56 17.08
CA GLN A 148 10.95 25.35 16.19
C GLN A 148 11.31 26.83 16.23
N LEU A 149 11.50 27.40 17.42
CA LEU A 149 11.87 28.81 17.58
C LEU A 149 13.22 29.11 16.91
N SER A 150 14.23 28.26 17.12
CA SER A 150 15.54 28.42 16.47
C SER A 150 15.44 28.34 14.95
N PHE A 151 14.69 27.38 14.42
CA PHE A 151 14.51 27.18 12.99
C PHE A 151 13.72 28.33 12.34
N THR A 152 12.67 28.83 12.99
CA THR A 152 11.94 30.00 12.51
C THR A 152 12.81 31.25 12.48
N GLY A 153 13.69 31.43 13.48
CA GLY A 153 14.64 32.54 13.51
C GLY A 153 15.67 32.44 12.38
N GLU A 154 16.22 31.25 12.14
CA GLU A 154 17.14 31.00 11.03
C GLU A 154 16.48 31.24 9.68
N LEU A 155 15.28 30.69 9.45
CA LEU A 155 14.50 30.91 8.23
C LEU A 155 14.23 32.39 7.99
N GLN A 156 13.78 33.11 9.02
CA GLN A 156 13.52 34.54 8.91
C GLN A 156 14.79 35.33 8.60
N SER A 157 15.93 34.95 9.17
CA SER A 157 17.22 35.57 8.87
C SER A 157 17.67 35.31 7.42
N THR A 158 17.45 34.10 6.90
CA THR A 158 17.77 33.76 5.51
C THR A 158 16.84 34.47 4.52
N LEU A 159 15.54 34.52 4.81
CA LEU A 159 14.56 35.24 3.97
C LEU A 159 14.87 36.73 3.90
N ASN A 160 15.31 37.34 5.00
CA ASN A 160 15.72 38.75 5.02
C ASN A 160 17.01 39.01 4.24
N ARG A 161 17.95 38.05 4.21
CA ARG A 161 19.19 38.14 3.40
C ARG A 161 18.96 37.88 1.92
N SER A 162 17.91 37.14 1.56
CA SER A 162 17.56 36.79 0.18
C SER A 162 16.62 37.79 -0.50
N ARG A 163 16.16 38.84 0.19
CA ARG A 163 15.43 39.95 -0.46
C ARG A 163 16.44 40.81 -1.24
N PRO A 164 16.26 41.00 -2.55
CA PRO A 164 17.05 41.98 -3.29
C PRO A 164 16.76 43.36 -2.69
N THR A 165 17.80 44.11 -2.35
CA THR A 165 17.69 45.55 -2.16
C THR A 165 17.29 46.17 -3.49
N GLU A 166 16.10 46.76 -3.56
CA GLU A 166 15.77 47.75 -4.59
C GLU A 166 16.74 48.93 -4.54
#